data_AF-A0A261EZF3-F1
#
_entry.id   AF-A0A261EZF3-F1
#
_cell.length_a   1.000
_cell.length_b   1.000
_cell.length_c   1.000
_cell.angle_alpha   90.00
_cell.angle_beta   90.00
_cell.angle_gamma   90.00
#
_symmetry.space_group_name_H-M   'P 1'
#
loop_
_entity.id
_entity.type
_entity.pdbx_description
1 polymer ?
#
loop_
_entity_poly.entity_id
_entity_poly.type
_entity_poly.pdbx_seq_one_letter_code
_entity_poly.pdbx_strand_id
1 'polypeptide(L)'
;MGSGSSRRNTGHTAGSQDDGYRKVYGFPVKIHAGQQGKHIPGHKNYIPGRSILNGGLSRARELLDQYAGTGELITPNKERVDFHQVIGKFKSPKLSDGSGLDTTIGIINYGSSGAHIVPATPPEAPHDSNLSETRSCGSYNNMRKENGGHHDDEDSR
;
A
#
# COMPACT_ATOMS: atom_id res chain seq x y z
N MET A 1 -28.15 44.50 46.37
CA MET A 1 -27.87 43.05 46.32
C MET A 1 -28.72 42.49 45.19
N GLY A 2 -28.28 42.06 44.02
CA GLY A 2 -26.98 41.64 43.51
C GLY A 2 -27.30 40.56 42.46
N SER A 3 -26.84 40.76 41.22
CA SER A 3 -26.69 39.73 40.16
C SER A 3 -27.99 39.18 39.55
N GLY A 4 -28.22 39.11 38.25
CA GLY A 4 -27.36 39.33 37.10
C GLY A 4 -28.12 38.81 35.87
N SER A 5 -28.12 39.58 34.79
CA SER A 5 -28.75 39.23 33.52
C SER A 5 -28.16 37.91 32.99
N SER A 6 -28.96 36.85 32.90
CA SER A 6 -28.54 35.59 32.28
C SER A 6 -28.58 35.74 30.76
N ARG A 7 -27.49 36.30 30.22
CA ARG A 7 -27.16 36.24 28.80
C ARG A 7 -26.89 34.78 28.45
N ARG A 8 -27.81 34.12 27.74
CA ARG A 8 -27.50 32.86 27.07
C ARG A 8 -26.74 33.18 25.80
N ASN A 9 -25.42 33.19 25.90
CA ASN A 9 -24.52 33.05 24.76
C ASN A 9 -23.72 31.77 24.97
N THR A 10 -24.09 30.70 24.28
CA THR A 10 -23.17 29.62 23.93
C THR A 10 -23.61 29.07 22.58
N GLY A 11 -22.70 29.22 21.62
CA GLY A 11 -22.97 29.09 20.21
C GLY A 11 -23.41 27.69 19.79
N HIS A 12 -24.12 27.66 18.68
CA HIS A 12 -24.21 26.50 17.82
C HIS A 12 -22.78 26.15 17.32
N THR A 13 -22.02 25.38 18.11
CA THR A 13 -20.94 24.58 17.53
C THR A 13 -21.62 23.56 16.64
N ALA A 14 -21.45 23.73 15.34
CA ALA A 14 -21.92 22.82 14.30
C ALA A 14 -21.72 21.38 14.76
N GLY A 15 -22.83 20.67 14.95
CA GLY A 15 -22.83 19.34 15.55
C GLY A 15 -21.84 18.45 14.83
N SER A 16 -20.94 17.82 15.60
CA SER A 16 -20.31 16.60 15.11
C SER A 16 -21.45 15.60 14.94
N GLN A 17 -21.97 15.50 13.72
CA GLN A 17 -22.82 14.39 13.34
C GLN A 17 -21.98 13.15 13.62
N ASP A 18 -22.34 12.42 14.68
CA ASP A 18 -21.80 11.10 14.90
C ASP A 18 -22.21 10.29 13.68
N ASP A 19 -21.23 10.02 12.81
CA ASP A 19 -21.43 9.29 11.57
C ASP A 19 -21.64 7.80 11.83
N GLY A 20 -21.60 7.38 13.10
CA GLY A 20 -21.83 6.00 13.55
C GLY A 20 -20.65 5.08 13.28
N TYR A 21 -19.51 5.62 12.84
CA TYR A 21 -18.30 4.84 12.58
C TYR A 21 -17.36 4.87 13.77
N ARG A 22 -16.71 3.73 14.04
CA ARG A 22 -15.56 3.63 14.95
C ARG A 22 -14.52 4.68 14.53
N LYS A 23 -13.88 5.35 15.50
CA LYS A 23 -12.84 6.35 15.23
C LYS A 23 -11.47 5.88 15.67
N VAL A 24 -10.46 6.18 14.85
CA VAL A 24 -9.04 5.96 15.11
C VAL A 24 -8.29 7.24 14.80
N TYR A 25 -7.46 7.72 15.73
CA TYR A 25 -6.76 9.00 15.64
C TYR A 25 -7.68 10.21 15.34
N GLY A 26 -8.96 10.13 15.75
CA GLY A 26 -9.97 11.16 15.46
C GLY A 26 -10.63 11.07 14.08
N PHE A 27 -10.29 10.07 13.26
CA PHE A 27 -10.85 9.84 11.93
C PHE A 27 -11.78 8.62 11.90
N PRO A 28 -12.82 8.63 11.06
CA PRO A 28 -13.71 7.48 10.93
C PRO A 28 -13.02 6.31 10.23
N VAL A 29 -13.20 5.12 10.79
CA VAL A 29 -12.83 3.83 10.20
C VAL A 29 -13.90 3.48 9.17
N LYS A 30 -13.79 4.14 8.02
CA LYS A 30 -14.72 4.03 6.90
C LYS A 30 -13.94 4.04 5.61
N ILE A 31 -14.13 3.06 4.72
CA ILE A 31 -13.44 3.09 3.42
C ILE A 31 -13.98 4.20 2.52
N HIS A 32 -13.08 5.03 2.01
CA HIS A 32 -13.34 5.96 0.94
C HIS A 32 -13.19 5.27 -0.42
N ALA A 33 -14.29 4.69 -0.93
CA ALA A 33 -14.30 3.86 -2.15
C ALA A 33 -13.63 4.53 -3.37
N GLY A 34 -13.84 5.83 -3.58
CA GLY A 34 -13.24 6.56 -4.70
C GLY A 34 -11.71 6.66 -4.65
N GLN A 35 -11.13 6.77 -3.45
CA GLN A 35 -9.68 6.83 -3.23
C GLN A 35 -9.09 5.42 -3.26
N GLN A 36 -9.75 4.47 -2.57
CA GLN A 36 -9.35 3.06 -2.58
C GLN A 36 -9.33 2.48 -4.00
N GLY A 37 -10.30 2.85 -4.81
CA GLY A 37 -10.43 2.41 -6.20
C GLY A 37 -9.24 2.73 -7.09
N LYS A 38 -8.38 3.70 -6.73
CA LYS A 38 -7.13 3.99 -7.44
C LYS A 38 -6.12 2.84 -7.38
N HIS A 39 -6.29 1.94 -6.40
CA HIS A 39 -5.42 0.81 -6.12
C HIS A 39 -6.04 -0.55 -6.47
N ILE A 40 -7.23 -0.58 -7.08
CA ILE A 40 -7.94 -1.84 -7.39
C ILE A 40 -8.05 -1.99 -8.91
N PRO A 41 -7.30 -2.91 -9.55
CA PRO A 41 -7.47 -3.22 -10.97
C PRO A 41 -8.93 -3.57 -11.28
N GLY A 42 -9.46 -3.04 -12.38
CA GLY A 42 -10.86 -3.20 -12.78
C GLY A 42 -11.85 -2.24 -12.11
N HIS A 43 -11.44 -1.43 -11.14
CA HIS A 43 -12.28 -0.34 -10.62
C HIS A 43 -12.25 0.87 -11.56
N LYS A 44 -13.37 1.60 -11.69
CA LYS A 44 -13.51 2.78 -12.58
C LYS A 44 -12.48 3.91 -12.35
N ASN A 45 -11.88 3.95 -11.17
CA ASN A 45 -10.90 4.96 -10.76
C ASN A 45 -9.45 4.42 -10.75
N TYR A 46 -9.23 3.20 -11.23
CA TYR A 46 -7.91 2.57 -11.21
C TYR A 46 -6.88 3.42 -11.97
N ILE A 47 -5.70 3.60 -11.38
CA ILE A 47 -4.59 4.31 -12.01
C ILE A 47 -3.44 3.32 -12.22
N PRO A 48 -3.11 2.96 -13.48
CA PRO A 48 -1.97 2.10 -13.78
C PRO A 48 -0.66 2.63 -13.17
N GLY A 49 0.21 1.71 -12.76
CA GLY A 49 1.50 2.04 -12.12
C GLY A 49 1.41 2.34 -10.62
N ARG A 50 0.22 2.44 -10.03
CA ARG A 50 0.04 2.47 -8.56
C ARG A 50 0.17 1.08 -7.95
N SER A 51 0.53 1.02 -6.68
CA SER A 51 0.41 -0.21 -5.88
C SER A 51 -1.00 -0.79 -5.95
N ILE A 52 -1.09 -2.10 -5.99
CA ILE A 52 -2.32 -2.86 -6.22
C ILE A 52 -2.77 -3.51 -4.92
N LEU A 53 -4.03 -3.31 -4.53
CA LEU A 53 -4.68 -4.04 -3.44
C LEU A 53 -5.51 -5.19 -4.00
N ASN A 54 -5.31 -6.39 -3.48
CA ASN A 54 -6.03 -7.59 -3.88
C ASN A 54 -7.43 -7.64 -3.23
N GLY A 55 -8.40 -8.30 -3.87
CA GLY A 55 -9.73 -8.54 -3.29
C GLY A 55 -10.70 -7.34 -3.29
N GLY A 56 -10.27 -6.18 -3.81
CA GLY A 56 -11.16 -5.05 -4.08
C GLY A 56 -11.66 -4.31 -2.83
N LEU A 57 -12.83 -3.65 -2.95
CA LEU A 57 -13.36 -2.78 -1.89
C LEU A 57 -13.80 -3.54 -0.64
N SER A 58 -14.33 -4.76 -0.79
CA SER A 58 -14.73 -5.59 0.36
C SER A 58 -13.50 -5.95 1.19
N ARG A 59 -12.43 -6.40 0.52
CA ARG A 59 -11.17 -6.71 1.21
C ARG A 59 -10.56 -5.49 1.90
N ALA A 60 -10.60 -4.32 1.25
CA ALA A 60 -10.12 -3.09 1.86
C ALA A 60 -10.89 -2.72 3.14
N ARG A 61 -12.21 -2.97 3.17
CA ARG A 61 -13.03 -2.74 4.37
C ARG A 61 -12.64 -3.67 5.50
N GLU A 62 -12.54 -4.98 5.23
CA GLU A 62 -12.12 -5.98 6.22
C GLU A 62 -10.75 -5.63 6.83
N LEU A 63 -9.78 -5.30 5.98
CA LEU A 63 -8.43 -4.90 6.42
C LEU A 63 -8.48 -3.65 7.30
N LEU A 64 -9.27 -2.64 6.91
CA LEU A 64 -9.41 -1.42 7.71
C LEU A 64 -10.10 -1.70 9.05
N ASP A 65 -11.18 -2.47 9.04
CA ASP A 65 -11.97 -2.76 10.23
C ASP A 65 -11.18 -3.56 11.28
N GLN A 66 -10.31 -4.47 10.83
CA GLN A 66 -9.49 -5.31 11.70
C GLN A 66 -8.21 -4.64 12.19
N TYR A 67 -7.53 -3.88 11.32
CA TYR A 67 -6.14 -3.46 11.57
C TYR A 67 -5.97 -1.94 11.78
N ALA A 68 -7.04 -1.13 11.64
CA ALA A 68 -6.94 0.30 11.95
C ALA A 68 -6.65 0.53 13.44
N GLY A 69 -5.50 1.14 13.73
CA GLY A 69 -5.01 1.46 15.07
C GLY A 69 -4.06 0.42 15.67
N THR A 70 -3.67 -0.63 14.92
CA THR A 70 -2.77 -1.69 15.40
C THR A 70 -1.31 -1.49 15.00
N GLY A 71 -1.03 -0.55 14.10
CA GLY A 71 0.28 -0.30 13.53
C GLY A 71 1.00 0.91 14.11
N GLU A 72 2.01 1.37 13.37
CA GLU A 72 2.87 2.49 13.72
C GLU A 72 2.36 3.77 13.07
N LEU A 73 2.11 4.81 13.86
CA LEU A 73 1.69 6.11 13.35
C LEU A 73 2.91 6.87 12.75
N ILE A 74 2.93 7.03 11.43
CA ILE A 74 3.98 7.80 10.72
C ILE A 74 3.68 9.31 10.78
N THR A 75 2.41 9.67 10.56
CA THR A 75 1.92 11.05 10.66
C THR A 75 0.54 11.02 11.34
N PRO A 76 -0.02 12.15 11.80
CA PRO A 76 -1.29 12.16 12.54
C PRO A 76 -2.47 11.47 11.84
N ASN A 77 -2.39 11.27 10.53
CA ASN A 77 -3.40 10.62 9.70
C ASN A 77 -2.84 9.49 8.83
N LYS A 78 -1.62 9.00 9.09
CA LYS A 78 -1.03 7.89 8.33
C LYS A 78 -0.45 6.86 9.28
N GLU A 79 -0.91 5.63 9.13
CA GLU A 79 -0.48 4.51 9.94
C GLU A 79 0.10 3.42 9.04
N ARG A 80 1.28 2.92 9.41
CA ARG A 80 1.92 1.78 8.79
C ARG A 80 1.50 0.52 9.53
N VAL A 81 0.89 -0.41 8.81
CA VAL A 81 0.39 -1.65 9.39
C VAL A 81 0.97 -2.85 8.66
N ASP A 82 1.44 -3.83 9.42
CA ASP A 82 1.63 -5.19 8.94
C ASP A 82 0.31 -5.95 9.10
N PHE A 83 -0.26 -6.39 7.99
CA PHE A 83 -1.51 -7.13 7.97
C PHE A 83 -1.30 -8.63 8.16
N HIS A 84 -0.04 -9.09 8.30
CA HIS A 84 0.36 -10.48 8.52
C HIS A 84 -0.10 -11.46 7.42
N GLN A 85 -0.58 -10.94 6.30
CA GLN A 85 -0.94 -11.67 5.10
C GLN A 85 -0.73 -10.78 3.89
N VAL A 86 -0.50 -11.39 2.73
CA VAL A 86 -0.31 -10.63 1.48
C VAL A 86 -1.59 -9.86 1.18
N ILE A 87 -1.49 -8.53 1.15
CA ILE A 87 -2.62 -7.63 0.86
C ILE A 87 -2.64 -7.18 -0.60
N GLY A 88 -1.53 -7.34 -1.32
CA GLY A 88 -1.37 -6.75 -2.63
C GLY A 88 0.07 -6.66 -3.10
N LYS A 89 0.27 -5.84 -4.14
CA LYS A 89 1.58 -5.60 -4.77
C LYS A 89 1.99 -4.15 -4.59
N PHE A 90 3.18 -3.94 -4.05
CA PHE A 90 3.88 -2.66 -4.04
C PHE A 90 4.52 -2.42 -5.42
N LYS A 91 4.18 -1.29 -6.06
CA LYS A 91 4.85 -0.85 -7.30
C LYS A 91 5.94 0.16 -6.97
N SER A 92 7.19 -0.21 -7.23
CA SER A 92 8.32 0.71 -7.19
C SER A 92 8.68 1.15 -8.61
N PRO A 93 9.03 2.43 -8.84
CA PRO A 93 9.61 2.87 -10.11
C PRO A 93 10.89 2.12 -10.50
N LYS A 94 11.55 1.50 -9.52
CA LYS A 94 12.78 0.70 -9.73
C LYS A 94 12.51 -0.69 -10.31
N LEU A 95 11.27 -1.18 -10.25
CA LEU A 95 10.87 -2.46 -10.84
C LEU A 95 10.43 -2.21 -12.28
N SER A 96 11.40 -2.26 -13.19
CA SER A 96 11.25 -1.95 -14.61
C SER A 96 10.38 -2.95 -15.38
N ASP A 97 10.18 -4.15 -14.84
CA ASP A 97 9.29 -5.18 -15.39
C ASP A 97 7.80 -4.91 -15.10
N GLY A 98 7.51 -3.91 -14.26
CA GLY A 98 6.15 -3.59 -13.84
C GLY A 98 5.48 -4.73 -13.07
N SER A 99 6.22 -5.72 -12.53
CA SER A 99 5.64 -6.88 -11.84
C SER A 99 5.17 -6.51 -10.42
N GLY A 100 5.91 -5.65 -9.72
CA GLY A 100 5.60 -5.24 -8.34
C GLY A 100 5.89 -6.35 -7.33
N LEU A 101 6.19 -5.97 -6.08
CA LEU A 101 6.52 -6.90 -4.99
C LEU A 101 5.28 -7.22 -4.17
N ASP A 102 5.04 -8.50 -3.89
CA ASP A 102 4.02 -8.86 -2.91
C ASP A 102 4.37 -8.28 -1.54
N THR A 103 3.36 -7.79 -0.83
CA THR A 103 3.57 -7.12 0.45
C THR A 103 2.47 -7.46 1.45
N THR A 104 2.86 -7.62 2.71
CA THR A 104 1.96 -7.67 3.85
C THR A 104 1.77 -6.31 4.50
N ILE A 105 2.56 -5.31 4.09
CA ILE A 105 2.55 -3.97 4.67
C ILE A 105 1.69 -3.04 3.82
N GLY A 106 0.91 -2.21 4.50
CA GLY A 106 0.26 -1.07 3.88
C GLY A 106 0.27 0.17 4.75
N ILE A 107 0.05 1.31 4.11
CA ILE A 107 -0.25 2.57 4.78
C ILE A 107 -1.76 2.79 4.76
N ILE A 108 -2.36 2.93 5.93
CA ILE A 108 -3.72 3.43 6.08
C ILE A 108 -3.65 4.95 6.12
N ASN A 109 -4.18 5.60 5.08
CA ASN A 109 -4.33 7.05 5.02
C ASN A 109 -5.74 7.41 5.51
N TYR A 110 -5.82 8.05 6.67
CA TYR A 110 -7.06 8.53 7.27
C TYR A 110 -7.46 9.92 6.76
N GLY A 111 -8.77 10.16 6.71
CA GLY A 111 -9.35 11.45 6.33
C GLY A 111 -10.78 11.60 6.86
N SER A 112 -11.28 12.82 6.89
CA SER A 112 -12.63 13.14 7.40
C SER A 112 -13.75 12.42 6.64
N SER A 113 -13.56 12.17 5.34
CA SER A 113 -14.52 11.43 4.49
C SER A 113 -14.28 9.92 4.46
N GLY A 114 -13.30 9.41 5.21
CA GLY A 114 -12.89 8.02 5.25
C GLY A 114 -11.43 7.79 4.89
N ALA A 115 -11.01 6.55 5.04
CA ALA A 115 -9.64 6.07 4.87
C ALA A 115 -9.46 5.26 3.57
N HIS A 116 -8.21 5.07 3.17
CA HIS A 116 -7.82 4.12 2.12
C HIS A 116 -6.47 3.48 2.45
N ILE A 117 -6.28 2.25 1.97
CA ILE A 117 -5.11 1.43 2.19
C ILE A 117 -4.25 1.45 0.92
N VAL A 118 -2.99 1.81 1.08
CA VAL A 118 -1.97 1.80 0.02
C VAL A 118 -0.95 0.70 0.33
N PRO A 119 -0.85 -0.37 -0.48
CA PRO A 119 0.22 -1.35 -0.32
C PRO A 119 1.59 -0.67 -0.40
N ALA A 120 2.43 -0.94 0.58
CA ALA A 120 3.69 -0.25 0.81
C ALA A 120 4.86 -1.23 0.68
N THR A 121 6.07 -0.69 0.59
CA THR A 121 7.29 -1.49 0.60
C THR A 121 7.27 -2.44 1.79
N PRO A 122 7.49 -3.76 1.58
CA PRO A 122 7.70 -4.66 2.70
C PRO A 122 8.89 -4.15 3.52
N PRO A 123 8.99 -4.44 4.85
CA PRO A 123 10.29 -4.33 5.50
C PRO A 123 11.29 -5.16 4.67
N GLU A 124 12.55 -4.74 4.62
CA GLU A 124 13.59 -5.59 4.00
C GLU A 124 13.39 -7.02 4.53
N ALA A 125 13.09 -7.95 3.62
CA ALA A 125 12.94 -9.32 4.02
C ALA A 125 14.23 -9.73 4.75
N PRO A 126 14.16 -10.52 5.84
CA PRO A 126 15.36 -11.22 6.27
C PRO A 126 15.90 -11.92 5.02
N HIS A 127 17.17 -11.67 4.73
CA HIS A 127 17.93 -12.35 3.71
C HIS A 127 17.92 -13.84 4.09
N ASP A 128 16.88 -14.57 3.69
CA ASP A 128 16.76 -15.99 4.00
C ASP A 128 17.83 -16.70 3.17
N SER A 129 18.94 -16.97 3.82
CA SER A 129 20.13 -17.64 3.28
C SER A 129 19.89 -19.14 3.03
N ASN A 130 18.63 -19.57 2.88
CA ASN A 130 18.30 -20.96 2.61
C ASN A 130 17.17 -21.18 1.59
N LEU A 131 17.03 -20.29 0.61
CA LEU A 131 16.38 -20.61 -0.67
C LEU A 131 17.46 -20.78 -1.75
N SER A 132 18.25 -21.85 -1.62
CA SER A 132 18.81 -22.50 -2.80
C SER A 132 17.64 -23.09 -3.58
N GLU A 133 17.11 -22.33 -4.55
CA GLU A 133 17.01 -22.78 -5.94
C GLU A 133 16.22 -21.79 -6.80
N THR A 134 17.00 -21.06 -7.59
CA THR A 134 16.67 -20.67 -8.97
C THR A 134 15.53 -19.66 -9.16
N ARG A 135 15.90 -18.37 -9.27
CA ARG A 135 16.19 -17.75 -10.58
C ARG A 135 16.49 -16.26 -10.39
N SER A 136 17.79 -15.97 -10.40
CA SER A 136 18.44 -14.87 -11.11
C SER A 136 17.48 -13.83 -11.71
N CYS A 137 17.25 -12.73 -10.98
CA CYS A 137 16.93 -11.46 -11.59
C CYS A 137 18.03 -10.46 -11.24
N GLY A 138 19.07 -10.42 -12.08
CA GLY A 138 20.08 -9.37 -11.95
C GLY A 138 21.34 -9.65 -12.74
N SER A 139 21.35 -9.30 -14.02
CA SER A 139 22.38 -8.39 -14.56
C SER A 139 22.13 -8.11 -16.03
N TYR A 140 21.77 -6.85 -16.30
CA TYR A 140 22.16 -6.19 -17.53
C TYR A 140 23.70 -6.12 -17.57
N ASN A 141 24.32 -6.65 -18.62
CA ASN A 141 25.42 -5.99 -19.35
C ASN A 141 25.80 -6.78 -20.61
N ASN A 142 25.32 -6.25 -21.74
CA ASN A 142 26.04 -6.02 -23.00
C ASN A 142 27.38 -6.76 -23.21
N MET A 143 27.40 -7.77 -24.10
CA MET A 143 28.59 -8.07 -24.90
C MET A 143 28.19 -8.58 -26.30
N ARG A 144 28.23 -7.62 -27.23
CA ARG A 144 28.67 -7.70 -28.63
C ARG A 144 28.78 -9.11 -29.23
N LYS A 145 27.96 -9.35 -30.27
CA LYS A 145 28.20 -10.40 -31.26
C LYS A 145 29.54 -10.18 -31.97
N GLU A 146 30.03 -11.29 -32.53
CA GLU A 146 31.07 -11.42 -33.56
C GLU A 146 32.48 -11.71 -33.04
N ASN A 147 32.81 -13.00 -33.02
CA ASN A 147 34.00 -13.55 -33.67
C ASN A 147 33.72 -15.04 -33.97
N GLY A 148 33.33 -15.31 -35.21
CA GLY A 148 33.48 -16.65 -35.79
C GLY A 148 34.95 -16.83 -36.15
N GLY A 149 35.57 -17.90 -35.67
CA GLY A 149 36.93 -18.25 -36.04
C GLY A 149 37.41 -19.48 -35.29
N HIS A 150 37.74 -20.50 -36.08
CA HIS A 150 38.70 -21.56 -35.78
C HIS A 150 38.19 -22.79 -35.02
N HIS A 151 37.88 -23.84 -35.79
CA HIS A 151 38.34 -25.19 -35.48
C HIS A 151 38.93 -25.74 -36.78
N ASP A 152 40.26 -25.74 -36.83
CA ASP A 152 41.00 -26.70 -37.63
C ASP A 152 40.84 -28.04 -36.92
N ASP A 153 40.38 -29.06 -37.64
CA ASP A 153 40.65 -30.44 -37.27
C ASP A 153 41.02 -31.18 -38.56
N GLU A 154 42.27 -31.64 -38.54
CA GLU A 154 42.81 -32.66 -39.43
C GLU A 154 41.89 -33.88 -39.46
N ASP A 155 41.66 -34.44 -40.64
CA ASP A 155 41.59 -35.89 -40.71
C ASP A 155 42.41 -36.40 -41.87
N SER A 156 43.30 -37.32 -41.51
CA SER A 156 44.28 -37.97 -42.35
C SER A 156 43.63 -39.19 -43.01
N ARG A 157 43.73 -39.28 -44.35
CA ARG A 157 44.11 -40.49 -45.13
C ARG A 157 43.89 -40.30 -46.63
#